data_AF-A0A8S3GLB6-F1
#
_entry.id   AF-A0A8S3GLB6-F1
#
_cell.length_a   1.000
_cell.length_b   1.000
_cell.length_c   1.000
_cell.angle_alpha   90.00
_cell.angle_beta   90.00
_cell.angle_gamma   90.00
#
_symmetry.space_group_name_H-M   'P 1'
#
loop_
_entity.id
_entity.type
_entity.pdbx_description
1 polymer ?
#
loop_
_entity_poly.entity_id
_entity_poly.type
_entity_poly.pdbx_seq_one_letter_code
_entity_poly.pdbx_strand_id
1 'polypeptide(L)'
;MEIEEEHRKLINELSISEETVELTSAFEITKFIKKLKPKKSSGFDQISNFMIKLLPPGYITCLTICFNVWIKEGRYPEQWKLAKIVTLNKLKAGVPRCDQTRPISLLATHSKLFEKIILEKVRYWAEMNQLIPSEQSGFRPQCLLPTRVLSIYQEVDNNMAANIPTLAIYVDYQKAYDKVWHAALIVKLNRLGMPHGLLKFCVSWLNDRQAYVVLGEQSSN
;
A
#
# COMPACT_ATOMS: atom_id res chain seq x y z
N MET A 1 24.78 -10.33 3.97
CA MET A 1 25.65 -10.40 2.77
C MET A 1 24.97 -11.14 1.63
N GLU A 2 24.39 -12.33 1.85
CA GLU A 2 23.76 -13.12 0.80
C GLU A 2 22.54 -12.43 0.13
N ILE A 3 21.61 -11.90 0.92
CA ILE A 3 20.40 -11.22 0.40
C ILE A 3 20.73 -10.00 -0.46
N GLU A 4 21.74 -9.22 -0.09
CA GLU A 4 22.12 -8.02 -0.85
C GLU A 4 22.72 -8.38 -2.22
N GLU A 5 23.46 -9.49 -2.30
CA GLU A 5 24.00 -10.00 -3.55
C GLU A 5 22.90 -10.58 -4.45
N GLU A 6 21.99 -11.38 -3.88
CA GLU A 6 20.83 -11.90 -4.61
C GLU A 6 19.93 -10.76 -5.10
N HIS A 7 19.70 -9.74 -4.26
CA HIS A 7 18.95 -8.55 -4.65
C HIS A 7 19.62 -7.84 -5.83
N ARG A 8 20.94 -7.63 -5.82
CA ARG A 8 21.64 -7.01 -6.96
C ARG A 8 21.46 -7.82 -8.25
N LYS A 9 21.61 -9.14 -8.21
CA LYS A 9 21.41 -10.01 -9.37
C LYS A 9 19.98 -9.90 -9.90
N LEU A 10 19.00 -9.99 -9.00
CA LEU A 10 17.58 -9.86 -9.32
C LEU A 10 17.25 -8.49 -9.97
N ILE A 11 17.80 -7.39 -9.48
CA ILE A 11 17.58 -6.07 -10.09
C ILE A 11 18.09 -6.02 -11.54
N ASN A 12 19.24 -6.64 -11.82
CA ASN A 12 19.76 -6.74 -13.18
C ASN A 12 18.85 -7.61 -14.07
N GLU A 13 18.35 -8.74 -13.57
CA GLU A 13 17.41 -9.60 -14.30
C GLU A 13 16.10 -8.86 -14.62
N LEU A 14 15.52 -8.15 -13.64
CA LEU A 14 14.32 -7.34 -13.81
C LEU A 14 14.48 -6.21 -14.83
N SER A 15 15.70 -5.71 -15.02
CA SER A 15 15.97 -4.64 -15.99
C SER A 15 15.84 -5.11 -17.46
N ILE A 16 16.05 -6.41 -17.71
CA ILE A 16 16.00 -7.02 -19.04
C ILE A 16 14.66 -7.74 -19.29
N SER A 17 13.90 -8.03 -18.23
CA SER A 17 12.60 -8.70 -18.33
C SER A 17 11.58 -7.89 -19.14
N GLU A 18 11.02 -8.52 -20.18
CA GLU A 18 9.92 -7.99 -20.99
C GLU A 18 8.53 -8.44 -20.50
N GLU A 19 8.46 -9.14 -19.37
CA GLU A 19 7.20 -9.61 -18.81
C GLU A 19 6.25 -8.44 -18.50
N THR A 20 5.11 -8.42 -19.18
CA THR A 20 4.10 -7.37 -19.02
C THR A 20 3.01 -7.78 -18.05
N VAL A 21 2.56 -6.83 -17.25
CA VAL A 21 1.36 -6.98 -16.41
C VAL A 21 0.12 -6.62 -17.22
N GLU A 22 -1.00 -7.28 -16.91
CA GLU A 22 -2.31 -6.90 -17.42
C GLU A 22 -2.56 -5.39 -17.26
N LEU A 23 -3.06 -4.75 -18.32
CA LEU A 23 -3.34 -3.32 -18.34
C LEU A 23 -4.61 -2.96 -17.55
N THR A 24 -4.88 -1.67 -17.39
CA THR A 24 -6.12 -1.15 -16.82
C THR A 24 -7.00 -0.52 -17.90
N SER A 25 -8.29 -0.40 -17.61
CA SER A 25 -9.29 0.20 -18.49
C SER A 25 -9.88 1.48 -17.89
N ALA A 26 -10.40 2.35 -18.74
CA ALA A 26 -11.11 3.55 -18.30
C ALA A 26 -12.32 3.22 -17.41
N PHE A 27 -12.97 2.07 -17.66
CA PHE A 27 -14.06 1.56 -16.83
C PHE A 27 -13.59 1.22 -15.41
N GLU A 28 -12.47 0.53 -15.28
CA GLU A 28 -11.88 0.18 -14.00
C GLU A 28 -11.48 1.42 -13.19
N ILE A 29 -10.81 2.37 -13.85
CA ILE A 29 -10.45 3.67 -13.25
C ILE A 29 -11.72 4.42 -12.78
N THR A 30 -12.75 4.48 -13.61
CA THR A 30 -14.04 5.10 -13.26
C THR A 30 -14.67 4.44 -12.04
N LYS A 31 -14.62 3.10 -11.95
CA LYS A 31 -15.14 2.33 -10.80
C LYS A 31 -14.40 2.70 -9.52
N PHE A 32 -13.08 2.89 -9.56
CA PHE A 32 -12.31 3.35 -8.40
C PHE A 32 -12.63 4.79 -8.04
N ILE A 33 -12.70 5.70 -9.01
CA ILE A 33 -13.05 7.12 -8.79
C ILE A 33 -14.41 7.24 -8.08
N LYS A 34 -15.42 6.48 -8.53
CA LYS A 34 -16.76 6.48 -7.91
C LYS A 34 -16.73 6.11 -6.43
N LYS A 35 -15.87 5.16 -6.04
CA LYS A 35 -15.70 4.68 -4.64
C LYS A 35 -14.94 5.66 -3.74
N LEU A 36 -14.25 6.67 -4.28
CA LEU A 36 -13.53 7.64 -3.45
C LEU A 36 -14.49 8.38 -2.51
N LYS A 37 -14.06 8.67 -1.29
CA LYS A 37 -14.81 9.62 -0.44
C LYS A 37 -14.48 11.04 -0.92
N PRO A 38 -15.48 11.95 -1.10
CA PRO A 38 -15.28 13.30 -1.64
C PRO A 38 -14.66 14.24 -0.58
N LYS A 39 -13.45 13.90 -0.11
CA LYS A 39 -12.69 14.71 0.85
C LYS A 39 -11.92 15.80 0.10
N LYS A 40 -11.76 16.96 0.76
CA LYS A 40 -11.00 18.12 0.25
C LYS A 40 -9.50 18.06 0.51
N SER A 41 -9.03 17.16 1.37
CA SER A 41 -7.60 16.96 1.63
C SER A 41 -6.86 16.53 0.36
N SER A 42 -5.72 17.15 0.09
CA SER A 42 -4.86 16.92 -1.07
C SER A 42 -3.41 16.66 -0.68
N GLY A 43 -2.64 16.09 -1.60
CA GLY A 43 -1.19 15.92 -1.44
C GLY A 43 -0.44 17.20 -1.80
N PHE A 44 0.83 17.04 -2.19
CA PHE A 44 1.65 18.17 -2.68
C PHE A 44 1.07 18.82 -3.95
N ASP A 45 0.35 18.04 -4.76
CA ASP A 45 -0.27 18.44 -6.03
C ASP A 45 -1.52 19.33 -5.86
N GLN A 46 -1.99 19.51 -4.63
CA GLN A 46 -3.22 20.23 -4.28
C GLN A 46 -4.51 19.67 -4.93
N ILE A 47 -4.45 18.49 -5.55
CA ILE A 47 -5.60 17.85 -6.18
C ILE A 47 -6.28 16.95 -5.15
N SER A 48 -7.57 17.16 -4.92
CA SER A 48 -8.37 16.42 -3.95
C SER A 48 -9.22 15.33 -4.58
N ASN A 49 -9.71 14.39 -3.77
CA ASN A 49 -10.68 13.38 -4.23
C ASN A 49 -11.96 14.01 -4.79
N PHE A 50 -12.37 15.17 -4.24
CA PHE A 50 -13.52 15.92 -4.75
C PHE A 50 -13.30 16.35 -6.20
N MET A 51 -12.12 16.90 -6.52
CA MET A 51 -11.77 17.32 -7.87
C MET A 51 -11.70 16.14 -8.84
N ILE A 52 -11.08 15.01 -8.43
CA ILE A 52 -10.99 13.82 -9.29
C ILE A 52 -12.37 13.27 -9.69
N LYS A 53 -13.36 13.36 -8.78
CA LYS A 53 -14.73 12.93 -9.10
C LYS A 53 -15.44 13.79 -10.14
N LEU A 54 -14.97 15.01 -10.39
CA LEU A 54 -15.53 15.95 -11.36
C LEU A 54 -14.83 15.86 -12.73
N LEU A 55 -13.85 14.97 -12.89
CA LEU A 55 -13.11 14.85 -14.14
C LEU A 55 -14.00 14.35 -15.28
N PRO A 56 -13.90 14.95 -16.48
CA PRO A 56 -14.67 14.52 -17.63
C PRO A 56 -14.16 13.17 -18.15
N PRO A 57 -14.99 12.39 -18.87
CA PRO A 57 -14.60 11.10 -19.42
C PRO A 57 -13.33 11.14 -20.29
N GLY A 58 -13.13 12.21 -21.07
CA GLY A 58 -11.92 12.39 -21.87
C GLY A 58 -10.64 12.42 -21.03
N TYR A 59 -10.68 13.02 -19.84
CA TYR A 59 -9.54 13.03 -18.93
C TYR A 59 -9.26 11.63 -18.34
N ILE A 60 -10.31 10.86 -18.05
CA ILE A 60 -10.18 9.47 -17.61
C ILE A 60 -9.50 8.63 -18.69
N THR A 61 -9.83 8.85 -19.96
CA THR A 61 -9.13 8.19 -21.09
C THR A 61 -7.65 8.55 -21.12
N CYS A 62 -7.29 9.84 -20.98
CA CYS A 62 -5.88 10.26 -20.91
C CYS A 62 -5.14 9.61 -19.73
N LEU A 63 -5.74 9.59 -18.53
CA LEU A 63 -5.19 8.90 -17.37
C LEU A 63 -4.97 7.41 -17.64
N THR A 64 -5.92 6.75 -18.31
CA THR A 64 -5.82 5.34 -18.67
C THR A 64 -4.60 5.08 -19.54
N ILE A 65 -4.35 5.93 -20.54
CA ILE A 65 -3.18 5.81 -21.43
C ILE A 65 -1.90 5.96 -20.60
N CYS A 66 -1.78 7.00 -19.77
CA CYS A 66 -0.60 7.22 -18.93
C CYS A 66 -0.35 6.05 -17.97
N PHE A 67 -1.40 5.55 -17.31
CA PHE A 67 -1.29 4.45 -16.35
C PHE A 67 -0.82 3.17 -17.06
N ASN A 68 -1.34 2.90 -18.25
CA ASN A 68 -0.95 1.73 -19.03
C ASN A 68 0.50 1.81 -19.53
N VAL A 69 1.01 3.01 -19.86
CA VAL A 69 2.44 3.19 -20.15
C VAL A 69 3.28 2.81 -18.94
N TRP A 70 2.96 3.36 -17.77
CA TRP A 70 3.71 3.07 -16.54
C TRP A 70 3.62 1.62 -16.08
N ILE A 71 2.45 0.97 -16.27
CA ILE A 71 2.28 -0.47 -16.02
C ILE A 71 3.19 -1.29 -16.94
N LYS A 72 3.22 -0.99 -18.24
CA LYS A 72 4.07 -1.70 -19.20
C LYS A 72 5.55 -1.55 -18.88
N GLU A 73 5.96 -0.35 -18.48
CA GLU A 73 7.35 -0.08 -18.12
C GLU A 73 7.75 -0.66 -16.75
N GLY A 74 6.77 -1.04 -15.91
CA GLY A 74 7.00 -1.41 -14.52
C GLY A 74 7.50 -0.24 -13.68
N ARG A 75 7.08 0.98 -14.01
CA ARG A 75 7.58 2.23 -13.41
C ARG A 75 6.52 2.91 -12.56
N TYR A 76 6.94 3.51 -11.46
CA TYR A 76 6.15 4.43 -10.67
C TYR A 76 6.62 5.88 -10.90
N PRO A 77 5.70 6.84 -11.16
CA PRO A 77 6.09 8.22 -11.45
C PRO A 77 6.91 8.89 -10.34
N GLU A 78 8.03 9.51 -10.71
CA GLU A 78 8.95 10.15 -9.75
C GLU A 78 8.27 11.25 -8.94
N GLN A 79 7.42 12.06 -9.59
CA GLN A 79 6.70 13.14 -8.92
C GLN A 79 5.77 12.61 -7.82
N TRP A 80 5.30 11.36 -7.93
CA TRP A 80 4.41 10.74 -6.94
C TRP A 80 5.13 10.07 -5.78
N LYS A 81 6.46 10.01 -5.83
CA LYS A 81 7.29 9.52 -4.71
C LYS A 81 7.40 10.54 -3.58
N LEU A 82 6.98 11.79 -3.80
CA LEU A 82 6.93 12.85 -2.79
C LEU A 82 5.67 12.76 -1.92
N ALA A 83 5.86 12.65 -0.60
CA ALA A 83 4.79 12.64 0.38
C ALA A 83 4.76 13.92 1.24
N LYS A 84 3.57 14.53 1.38
CA LYS A 84 3.34 15.61 2.35
C LYS A 84 2.94 15.01 3.69
N ILE A 85 3.79 15.10 4.70
CA ILE A 85 3.50 14.61 6.06
C ILE A 85 2.76 15.68 6.85
N VAL A 86 1.57 15.35 7.34
CA VAL A 86 0.79 16.20 8.26
C VAL A 86 0.62 15.46 9.59
N THR A 87 0.83 16.16 10.70
CA THR A 87 0.68 15.57 12.04
C THR A 87 -0.75 15.74 12.56
N LEU A 88 -1.40 14.63 12.94
CA LEU A 88 -2.67 14.67 13.67
C LEU A 88 -2.45 14.51 15.18
N ASN A 89 -3.22 15.23 15.98
CA ASN A 89 -3.23 15.04 17.43
C ASN A 89 -3.91 13.69 17.78
N LYS A 90 -3.27 12.88 18.63
CA LYS A 90 -3.91 11.67 19.21
C LYS A 90 -5.00 12.04 20.22
N LEU A 91 -4.89 13.19 20.88
CA LEU A 91 -5.83 13.70 21.86
C LEU A 91 -6.89 14.58 21.19
N LYS A 92 -8.09 14.63 21.78
CA LYS A 92 -9.19 15.48 21.29
C LYS A 92 -8.96 16.98 21.56
N ALA A 93 -8.07 17.35 22.47
CA ALA A 93 -7.77 18.73 22.85
C ALA A 93 -6.31 18.90 23.32
N GLY A 94 -5.83 20.14 23.34
CA GLY A 94 -4.48 20.53 23.79
C GLY A 94 -3.43 20.58 22.67
N VAL A 95 -2.29 21.20 22.95
CA VAL A 95 -1.11 21.20 22.08
C VAL A 95 -0.37 19.87 22.29
N PRO A 96 -0.29 18.99 21.28
CA PRO A 96 0.34 17.69 21.45
C PRO A 96 1.86 17.80 21.50
N ARG A 97 2.49 16.99 22.35
CA ARG A 97 3.92 16.67 22.23
C ARG A 97 4.18 15.81 20.99
N CYS A 98 5.42 15.74 20.52
CA CYS A 98 5.78 14.96 19.32
C CYS A 98 5.35 13.48 19.41
N ASP A 99 5.53 12.84 20.56
CA ASP A 99 5.11 11.45 20.85
C ASP A 99 3.58 11.25 20.83
N GLN A 100 2.82 12.34 20.97
CA GLN A 100 1.37 12.38 20.98
C GLN A 100 0.77 12.74 19.61
N THR A 101 1.59 12.88 18.58
CA THR A 101 1.11 13.07 17.20
C THR A 101 1.12 11.77 16.40
N ARG A 102 0.30 11.71 15.36
CA ARG A 102 0.34 10.68 14.33
C ARG A 102 0.71 11.36 13.01
N PRO A 103 1.92 11.15 12.47
CA PRO A 103 2.23 11.62 11.12
C PRO A 103 1.37 10.85 10.12
N ILE A 104 0.80 11.57 9.15
CA ILE A 104 0.04 11.01 8.03
C ILE A 104 0.65 11.52 6.74
N SER A 105 1.02 10.59 5.86
CA SER A 105 1.48 10.88 4.51
C SER A 105 0.29 11.16 3.59
N LEU A 106 0.20 12.39 3.11
CA LEU A 106 -0.71 12.82 2.06
C LEU A 106 0.00 12.71 0.71
N LEU A 107 -0.32 11.65 -0.02
CA LEU A 107 0.14 11.43 -1.40
C LEU A 107 -0.76 12.14 -2.42
N ALA A 108 -0.19 12.42 -3.59
CA ALA A 108 -0.93 12.89 -4.76
C ALA A 108 -2.16 12.01 -5.03
N THR A 109 -3.27 12.63 -5.42
CA THR A 109 -4.53 11.87 -5.50
C THR A 109 -4.56 10.89 -6.67
N HIS A 110 -3.95 11.27 -7.79
CA HIS A 110 -3.74 10.37 -8.92
C HIS A 110 -2.82 9.19 -8.56
N SER A 111 -1.82 9.42 -7.72
CA SER A 111 -0.94 8.36 -7.21
C SER A 111 -1.71 7.29 -6.45
N LYS A 112 -2.57 7.69 -5.49
CA LYS A 112 -3.39 6.73 -4.73
C LYS A 112 -4.33 5.93 -5.63
N LEU A 113 -4.84 6.56 -6.69
CA LEU A 113 -5.69 5.89 -7.68
C LEU A 113 -4.90 4.83 -8.45
N PHE A 114 -3.68 5.17 -8.88
CA PHE A 114 -2.78 4.25 -9.57
C PHE A 114 -2.30 3.10 -8.67
N GLU A 115 -1.84 3.41 -7.45
CA GLU A 115 -1.48 2.42 -6.44
C GLU A 115 -2.63 1.45 -6.14
N LYS A 116 -3.88 1.94 -6.15
CA LYS A 116 -5.05 1.08 -5.94
C LYS A 116 -5.21 0.06 -7.06
N ILE A 117 -4.95 0.43 -8.31
CA ILE A 117 -5.02 -0.48 -9.47
C ILE A 117 -3.94 -1.56 -9.33
N ILE A 118 -2.70 -1.16 -9.04
CA ILE A 118 -1.60 -2.12 -8.86
C ILE A 118 -1.84 -3.02 -7.64
N LEU A 119 -2.36 -2.47 -6.54
CA LEU A 119 -2.69 -3.23 -5.35
C LEU A 119 -3.70 -4.33 -5.62
N GLU A 120 -4.71 -4.10 -6.47
CA GLU A 120 -5.67 -5.17 -6.82
C GLU A 120 -4.98 -6.29 -7.64
N LYS A 121 -4.01 -5.96 -8.50
CA LYS A 121 -3.22 -6.95 -9.25
C LYS A 121 -2.30 -7.76 -8.34
N VAL A 122 -1.61 -7.10 -7.40
CA VAL A 122 -0.79 -7.77 -6.37
C VAL A 122 -1.65 -8.67 -5.48
N ARG A 123 -2.84 -8.19 -5.08
CA ARG A 123 -3.79 -8.98 -4.28
C ARG A 123 -4.30 -10.20 -5.03
N TYR A 124 -4.71 -10.03 -6.27
CA TYR A 124 -5.17 -11.13 -7.11
C TYR A 124 -4.09 -12.21 -7.22
N TRP A 125 -2.84 -11.83 -7.51
CA TRP A 125 -1.71 -12.75 -7.51
C TRP A 125 -1.53 -13.47 -6.16
N ALA A 126 -1.56 -12.74 -5.04
CA ALA A 126 -1.36 -13.33 -3.72
C ALA A 126 -2.48 -14.29 -3.31
N GLU A 127 -3.73 -13.98 -3.68
CA GLU A 127 -4.90 -14.83 -3.40
C GLU A 127 -4.92 -16.08 -4.27
N MET A 128 -4.61 -15.96 -5.57
CA MET A 128 -4.54 -17.11 -6.48
C MET A 128 -3.45 -18.10 -6.09
N ASN A 129 -2.35 -17.61 -5.53
CA ASN A 129 -1.25 -18.43 -5.03
C ASN A 129 -1.40 -18.82 -3.55
N GLN A 130 -2.52 -18.49 -2.90
CA GLN A 130 -2.81 -18.82 -1.49
C GLN A 130 -1.71 -18.37 -0.51
N LEU A 131 -1.05 -17.25 -0.79
CA LEU A 131 0.11 -16.78 -0.02
C LEU A 131 -0.26 -16.18 1.34
N ILE A 132 -1.52 -15.79 1.51
CA ILE A 132 -2.03 -15.14 2.72
C ILE A 132 -2.83 -16.16 3.52
N PRO A 133 -2.40 -16.51 4.75
CA PRO A 133 -3.12 -17.44 5.62
C PRO A 133 -4.56 -17.01 5.87
N SER A 134 -5.42 -17.99 6.13
CA SER A 134 -6.85 -17.75 6.41
C SER A 134 -7.06 -16.93 7.69
N GLU A 135 -6.07 -16.98 8.57
CA GLU A 135 -6.02 -16.35 9.89
C GLU A 135 -5.74 -14.84 9.79
N GLN A 136 -5.17 -14.38 8.69
CA GLN A 136 -4.86 -12.96 8.48
C GLN A 136 -6.12 -12.18 8.05
N SER A 137 -6.71 -11.46 9.01
CA SER A 137 -7.86 -10.58 8.76
C SER A 137 -7.47 -9.12 8.47
N GLY A 138 -6.31 -8.67 8.93
CA GLY A 138 -5.85 -7.30 8.78
C GLY A 138 -5.65 -6.93 7.30
N PHE A 139 -6.24 -5.81 6.87
CA PHE A 139 -6.12 -5.25 5.52
C PHE A 139 -6.61 -6.17 4.36
N ARG A 140 -7.30 -7.26 4.69
CA ARG A 140 -7.88 -8.21 3.74
C ARG A 140 -9.35 -7.86 3.46
N PRO A 141 -9.78 -7.73 2.19
CA PRO A 141 -11.19 -7.48 1.87
C PRO A 141 -12.10 -8.55 2.49
N GLN A 142 -13.30 -8.13 2.91
CA GLN A 142 -14.32 -9.02 3.47
C GLN A 142 -13.94 -9.74 4.79
N CYS A 143 -12.77 -9.45 5.36
CA CYS A 143 -12.40 -9.91 6.71
C CYS A 143 -12.63 -8.79 7.73
N LEU A 144 -13.44 -9.07 8.74
CA LEU A 144 -13.76 -8.11 9.81
C LEU A 144 -13.11 -8.52 11.13
N LEU A 145 -12.73 -7.53 11.94
CA LEU A 145 -12.14 -7.76 13.27
C LEU A 145 -13.07 -8.58 14.19
N PRO A 146 -14.39 -8.33 14.28
CA PRO A 146 -15.27 -9.11 15.14
C PRO A 146 -15.27 -10.61 14.81
N THR A 147 -15.18 -10.97 13.53
CA THR A 147 -15.09 -12.38 13.11
C THR A 147 -13.85 -13.04 13.70
N ARG A 148 -12.70 -12.37 13.68
CA ARG A 148 -11.45 -12.90 14.25
C ARG A 148 -11.51 -13.03 15.77
N VAL A 149 -12.08 -12.03 16.43
CA VAL A 149 -12.29 -12.06 17.90
C VAL A 149 -13.18 -13.23 18.27
N LEU A 150 -14.27 -13.46 17.53
CA LEU A 150 -15.16 -14.59 17.75
C LEU A 150 -14.44 -15.94 17.53
N SER A 151 -13.61 -16.06 16.49
CA SER A 151 -12.83 -17.29 16.27
C SER A 151 -11.90 -17.60 17.45
N ILE A 152 -11.19 -16.60 17.97
CA ILE A 152 -10.32 -16.77 19.15
C ILE A 152 -11.15 -17.13 20.38
N TYR A 153 -12.29 -16.45 20.59
CA TYR A 153 -13.19 -16.74 21.70
C TYR A 153 -13.69 -18.19 21.66
N GLN A 154 -14.12 -18.65 20.48
CA GLN A 154 -14.58 -20.02 20.28
C GLN A 154 -13.48 -21.05 20.56
N GLU A 155 -12.24 -20.78 20.14
CA GLU A 155 -11.09 -21.65 20.41
C GLU A 155 -10.81 -21.76 21.90
N VAL A 156 -10.83 -20.63 22.62
CA VAL A 156 -10.68 -20.59 24.08
C VAL A 156 -11.82 -21.33 24.78
N ASP A 157 -13.06 -21.12 24.35
CA ASP A 157 -14.25 -21.77 24.94
C ASP A 157 -14.23 -23.29 24.75
N ASN A 158 -13.87 -23.75 23.54
CA ASN A 158 -13.70 -25.17 23.23
C ASN A 158 -12.59 -25.81 24.10
N ASN A 159 -11.44 -25.15 24.24
CA ASN A 159 -10.35 -25.65 25.06
C ASN A 159 -10.73 -25.69 26.54
N MET A 160 -11.47 -24.69 27.02
CA MET A 160 -11.99 -24.65 28.38
C MET A 160 -12.95 -25.82 28.63
N ALA A 161 -13.89 -26.09 27.72
CA ALA A 161 -14.81 -27.22 27.81
C ALA A 161 -14.08 -28.58 27.81
N ALA A 162 -12.94 -28.66 27.12
CA ALA A 162 -12.09 -29.85 27.07
C ALA A 162 -11.07 -29.94 28.23
N ASN A 163 -11.06 -29.00 29.18
CA ASN A 163 -10.04 -28.87 30.23
C ASN A 163 -8.60 -28.80 29.70
N ILE A 164 -8.40 -28.21 28.52
CA ILE A 164 -7.08 -28.01 27.90
C ILE A 164 -6.53 -26.64 28.35
N PRO A 165 -5.37 -26.60 29.04
CA PRO A 165 -4.72 -25.34 29.38
C PRO A 165 -4.41 -24.52 28.12
N THR A 166 -4.85 -23.25 28.10
CA THR A 166 -4.69 -22.36 26.95
C THR A 166 -3.84 -21.15 27.31
N LEU A 167 -2.84 -20.83 26.49
CA LEU A 167 -1.96 -19.67 26.64
C LEU A 167 -2.06 -18.79 25.39
N ALA A 168 -2.27 -17.49 25.57
CA ALA A 168 -2.26 -16.51 24.49
C ALA A 168 -0.95 -15.69 24.51
N ILE A 169 -0.28 -15.58 23.37
CA ILE A 169 0.92 -14.77 23.17
C ILE A 169 0.60 -13.65 22.19
N TYR A 170 0.79 -12.40 22.62
CA TYR A 170 0.57 -11.22 21.79
C TYR A 170 1.91 -10.60 21.38
N VAL A 171 2.09 -10.39 20.08
CA VAL A 171 3.31 -9.79 19.49
C VAL A 171 2.91 -8.52 18.75
N ASP A 172 3.56 -7.40 19.08
CA ASP A 172 3.38 -6.13 18.37
C ASP A 172 4.73 -5.63 17.81
N TYR A 173 4.73 -5.28 16.52
CA TYR A 173 5.94 -4.84 15.82
C TYR A 173 6.07 -3.32 15.90
N GLN A 174 7.13 -2.85 16.55
CA GLN A 174 7.41 -1.42 16.61
C GLN A 174 7.77 -0.85 15.22
N LYS A 175 6.98 0.12 14.76
CA LYS A 175 7.19 0.84 13.48
C LYS A 175 7.31 -0.13 12.29
N ALA A 176 6.38 -1.07 12.17
CA ALA A 176 6.43 -2.15 11.19
C ALA A 176 6.69 -1.69 9.74
N TYR A 177 6.09 -0.57 9.31
CA TYR A 177 6.29 -0.03 7.96
C TYR A 177 7.66 0.65 7.77
N ASP A 178 8.16 1.36 8.79
CA ASP A 178 9.43 2.10 8.69
C ASP A 178 10.65 1.17 8.77
N LYS A 179 10.48 -0.04 9.32
CA LYS A 179 11.56 -1.02 9.53
C LYS A 179 11.62 -2.13 8.48
N VAL A 180 10.83 -2.06 7.42
CA VAL A 180 10.85 -3.08 6.36
C VAL A 180 12.20 -3.04 5.64
N TRP A 181 12.91 -4.16 5.61
CA TRP A 181 14.13 -4.29 4.80
C TRP A 181 13.73 -4.50 3.33
N HIS A 182 13.79 -3.44 2.54
CA HIS A 182 13.30 -3.43 1.16
C HIS A 182 13.96 -4.50 0.28
N ALA A 183 15.29 -4.67 0.37
CA ALA A 183 16.00 -5.68 -0.43
C ALA A 183 15.50 -7.12 -0.12
N ALA A 184 15.35 -7.45 1.17
CA ALA A 184 14.81 -8.74 1.60
C ALA A 184 13.34 -8.92 1.19
N LEU A 185 12.53 -7.85 1.20
CA LEU A 185 11.15 -7.90 0.73
C LEU A 185 11.09 -8.25 -0.77
N ILE A 186 11.88 -7.57 -1.60
CA ILE A 186 11.92 -7.82 -3.05
C ILE A 186 12.39 -9.24 -3.37
N VAL A 187 13.48 -9.69 -2.72
CA VAL A 187 13.96 -11.07 -2.85
C VAL A 187 12.89 -12.08 -2.42
N LYS A 188 12.19 -11.82 -1.31
CA LYS A 188 11.10 -12.69 -0.85
C LYS A 188 9.95 -12.75 -1.85
N LEU A 189 9.52 -11.62 -2.41
CA LEU A 189 8.46 -11.59 -3.42
C LEU A 189 8.86 -12.36 -4.69
N ASN A 190 10.12 -12.27 -5.11
CA ASN A 190 10.65 -13.06 -6.21
C ASN A 190 10.60 -14.57 -5.92
N ARG A 191 11.08 -14.99 -4.74
CA ARG A 191 11.06 -16.39 -4.31
C ARG A 191 9.64 -16.96 -4.17
N LEU A 192 8.65 -16.12 -3.89
CA LEU A 192 7.23 -16.49 -3.87
C LEU A 192 6.61 -16.56 -5.27
N GLY A 193 7.37 -16.29 -6.34
CA GLY A 193 6.90 -16.36 -7.72
C GLY A 193 6.09 -15.15 -8.17
N MET A 194 6.43 -13.94 -7.67
CA MET A 194 5.80 -12.72 -8.18
C MET A 194 6.22 -12.47 -9.64
N PRO A 195 5.27 -12.24 -10.57
CA PRO A 195 5.56 -11.82 -11.94
C PRO A 195 6.56 -10.66 -11.97
N HIS A 196 7.58 -10.74 -12.82
CA HIS A 196 8.63 -9.73 -12.90
C HIS A 196 8.07 -8.34 -13.23
N GLY A 197 7.01 -8.26 -14.03
CA GLY A 197 6.34 -6.99 -14.32
C GLY A 197 5.77 -6.30 -13.06
N LEU A 198 5.17 -7.07 -12.14
CA LEU A 198 4.68 -6.54 -10.85
C LEU A 198 5.84 -6.27 -9.90
N LEU A 199 6.85 -7.14 -9.88
CA LEU A 199 8.01 -7.00 -9.01
C LEU A 199 8.83 -5.75 -9.36
N LYS A 200 9.02 -5.48 -10.65
CA LYS A 200 9.65 -4.25 -11.16
C LYS A 200 8.92 -3.00 -10.69
N PHE A 201 7.59 -3.03 -10.70
CA PHE A 201 6.78 -1.95 -10.12
C PHE A 201 7.03 -1.80 -8.61
N CYS A 202 7.03 -2.90 -7.84
CA CYS A 202 7.32 -2.85 -6.40
C CYS A 202 8.69 -2.24 -6.11
N VAL A 203 9.72 -2.62 -6.86
CA VAL A 203 11.06 -2.01 -6.79
C VAL A 203 10.98 -0.51 -7.07
N SER A 204 10.36 -0.11 -8.19
CA SER A 204 10.22 1.30 -8.55
C SER A 204 9.42 2.11 -7.52
N TRP A 205 8.44 1.49 -6.86
CA TRP A 205 7.57 2.15 -5.88
C TRP A 205 8.26 2.36 -4.52
N LEU A 206 9.15 1.43 -4.11
CA LEU A 206 9.88 1.47 -2.83
C LEU A 206 11.09 2.39 -2.84
N ASN A 207 11.71 2.62 -4.01
CA ASN A 207 12.95 3.38 -4.13
C ASN A 207 12.71 4.89 -4.33
N ASP A 208 13.69 5.69 -3.88
CA ASP A 208 13.77 7.15 -4.06
C ASP A 208 12.55 7.92 -3.55
N ARG A 209 11.91 7.43 -2.49
CA ARG A 209 10.80 8.13 -1.84
C ARG A 209 11.29 9.28 -0.98
N GLN A 210 10.60 10.40 -1.09
CA GLN A 210 10.90 11.62 -0.33
C GLN A 210 9.66 12.07 0.42
N ALA A 211 9.86 12.75 1.54
CA ALA A 211 8.76 13.31 2.31
C ALA A 211 9.19 14.61 2.97
N TYR A 212 8.24 15.54 3.09
CA TYR A 212 8.42 16.80 3.82
C TYR A 212 7.30 16.96 4.85
N VAL A 213 7.60 17.58 5.98
CA VAL A 213 6.66 17.74 7.10
C VAL A 213 6.03 19.12 7.04
N VAL A 214 4.72 19.20 7.25
CA VAL A 214 3.97 20.46 7.33
C VAL A 214 3.37 20.61 8.73
N LEU A 215 3.75 21.70 9.40
CA LEU A 215 3.25 22.12 10.71
C LEU A 215 2.60 23.50 10.57
N GLY A 216 1.26 23.54 10.55
CA GLY A 216 0.52 24.77 10.25
C GLY A 216 0.81 25.26 8.82
N GLU A 217 1.38 26.46 8.70
CA GLU A 217 1.79 27.06 7.42
C GLU A 217 3.27 26.81 7.07
N GLN A 218 4.05 26.21 7.97
CA GLN A 218 5.47 25.96 7.77
C GLN A 218 5.71 24.55 7.22
N SER A 219 6.59 24.45 6.22
CA SER A 219 7.07 23.18 5.67
C SER A 219 8.56 22.98 5.95
N SER A 220 8.97 21.75 6.25
CA SER A 220 10.39 21.39 6.28
C SER A 220 10.98 21.44 4.87
N ASN A 221 12.27 21.75 4.77
CA ASN A 221 13.04 21.60 3.54
C ASN A 221 13.15 20.12 3.12
#